data_AF-A0A7S2SGG1-F1
#
_entry.id   AF-A0A7S2SGG1-F1
#
_cell.length_a   1.000
_cell.length_b   1.000
_cell.length_c   1.000
_cell.angle_alpha   90.00
_cell.angle_beta   90.00
_cell.angle_gamma   90.00
#
_symmetry.space_group_name_H-M   'P 1'
#
loop_
_entity.id
_entity.type
_entity.pdbx_description
1 polymer ?
#
loop_
_entity_poly.entity_id
_entity_poly.type
_entity_poly.pdbx_seq_one_letter_code
_entity_poly.pdbx_strand_id
1 'polypeptide(L)'
;ANDAAAQRAATIDNALNKLEEFKQKMSNMRSRLSDESQTNFVVVSIPTRLSVNESKRLIQELQEQDISVTDIVVNQCIGGVNDSSADAMVGYYDRRKSGQMKWIDELQKSVNDVSASDEYK
;
A
#
# COMPACT_ATOMS: atom_id res chain seq x y z
N ALA A 1 -24.19 7.40 44.67
CA ALA A 1 -23.95 5.95 44.44
C ALA A 1 -24.71 5.46 43.20
N ASN A 2 -26.00 5.79 43.04
CA ASN A 2 -26.81 5.38 41.88
C ASN A 2 -26.37 6.01 40.54
N ASP A 3 -25.94 7.27 40.53
CA ASP A 3 -25.57 7.97 39.29
C ASP A 3 -24.31 7.40 38.64
N ALA A 4 -23.32 6.98 39.43
CA ALA A 4 -22.08 6.38 38.91
C ALA A 4 -22.34 5.00 38.27
N ALA A 5 -23.32 4.24 38.76
CA ALA A 5 -23.72 2.97 38.17
C ALA A 5 -24.48 3.18 36.85
N ALA A 6 -25.40 4.15 36.81
CA ALA A 6 -26.13 4.53 35.60
C ALA A 6 -25.19 5.07 34.49
N GLN A 7 -24.20 5.88 34.87
CA GLN A 7 -23.23 6.45 33.93
C GLN A 7 -22.27 5.40 33.34
N ARG A 8 -21.91 4.37 34.13
CA ARG A 8 -21.16 3.20 33.65
C ARG A 8 -22.00 2.34 32.70
N ALA A 9 -23.26 2.08 33.02
CA ALA A 9 -24.18 1.37 32.13
C ALA A 9 -24.35 2.10 30.79
N ALA A 10 -24.62 3.40 30.81
CA ALA A 10 -24.73 4.21 29.59
C ALA A 10 -23.44 4.24 28.76
N THR A 11 -22.27 4.19 29.40
CA THR A 11 -20.96 4.12 28.69
C THR A 11 -20.79 2.76 28.01
N ILE A 12 -21.16 1.68 28.69
CA ILE A 12 -21.11 0.32 28.14
C ILE A 12 -22.09 0.19 26.97
N ASP A 13 -23.32 0.67 27.12
CA ASP A 13 -24.33 0.66 26.05
C ASP A 13 -23.87 1.47 24.84
N ASN A 14 -23.25 2.65 25.05
CA ASN A 14 -22.68 3.43 23.97
C ASN A 14 -21.55 2.68 23.25
N ALA A 15 -20.69 1.99 23.99
CA ALA A 15 -19.60 1.19 23.43
C ALA A 15 -20.13 -0.01 22.63
N LEU A 16 -21.16 -0.69 23.14
CA LEU A 16 -21.83 -1.81 22.45
C LEU A 16 -22.49 -1.34 21.15
N ASN A 17 -23.22 -0.22 21.18
CA ASN A 17 -23.85 0.35 19.99
C ASN A 17 -22.81 0.69 18.91
N LYS A 18 -21.68 1.31 19.30
CA LYS A 18 -20.59 1.61 18.36
C LYS A 18 -19.96 0.35 17.75
N LEU A 19 -19.86 -0.72 18.53
CA LEU A 19 -19.33 -1.99 18.05
C LEU A 19 -20.29 -2.64 17.04
N GLU A 20 -21.59 -2.59 17.28
CA GLU A 20 -22.61 -3.06 16.34
C GLU A 20 -22.59 -2.25 15.04
N GLU A 21 -22.52 -0.92 15.12
CA GLU A 21 -22.39 -0.06 13.94
C GLU A 21 -21.14 -0.40 13.12
N PHE A 22 -20.01 -0.63 13.79
CA PHE A 22 -18.77 -1.01 13.13
C PHE A 22 -18.90 -2.37 12.43
N LYS A 23 -19.47 -3.37 13.11
CA LYS A 23 -19.74 -4.69 12.53
C LYS A 23 -20.61 -4.57 11.28
N GLN A 24 -21.65 -3.75 11.33
CA GLN A 24 -22.55 -3.56 10.18
C GLN A 24 -21.85 -2.85 9.02
N LYS A 25 -21.03 -1.83 9.30
CA LYS A 25 -20.19 -1.17 8.28
C LYS A 25 -19.22 -2.16 7.62
N MET A 26 -18.57 -3.02 8.39
CA MET A 26 -17.65 -4.04 7.86
C MET A 26 -18.38 -5.07 7.00
N SER A 27 -19.57 -5.52 7.43
CA SER A 27 -20.40 -6.43 6.64
C SER A 27 -20.81 -5.82 5.30
N ASN A 28 -21.25 -4.55 5.31
CA ASN A 28 -21.62 -3.84 4.10
C ASN A 28 -20.43 -3.61 3.17
N MET A 29 -19.26 -3.30 3.73
CA MET A 29 -18.03 -3.18 2.96
C MET A 29 -17.67 -4.51 2.28
N ARG A 30 -17.68 -5.62 3.03
CA ARG A 30 -17.41 -6.95 2.47
C ARG A 30 -18.36 -7.29 1.32
N SER A 31 -19.66 -7.09 1.52
CA SER A 31 -20.67 -7.33 0.49
C SER A 31 -20.45 -6.52 -0.78
N ARG A 32 -19.93 -5.28 -0.67
CA ARG A 32 -19.61 -4.45 -1.84
C ARG A 32 -18.34 -4.90 -2.54
N LEU A 33 -17.33 -5.30 -1.79
CA LEU A 33 -16.06 -5.75 -2.36
C LEU A 33 -16.21 -7.07 -3.12
N SER A 34 -17.12 -7.95 -2.68
CA SER A 34 -17.42 -9.22 -3.34
C SER A 34 -18.46 -9.13 -4.48
N ASP A 35 -19.07 -7.95 -4.69
CA ASP A 35 -20.06 -7.76 -5.76
C ASP A 35 -19.35 -7.39 -7.07
N GLU A 36 -19.19 -8.36 -7.95
CA GLU A 36 -18.52 -8.21 -9.25
C GLU A 36 -19.23 -7.22 -10.20
N SER A 37 -20.51 -6.93 -9.97
CA SER A 37 -21.26 -5.94 -10.77
C SER A 37 -20.96 -4.50 -10.35
N GLN A 38 -20.42 -4.31 -9.14
CA GLN A 38 -20.15 -3.00 -8.55
C GLN A 38 -18.67 -2.72 -8.36
N THR A 39 -17.86 -3.76 -8.11
CA THR A 39 -16.46 -3.62 -7.73
C THR A 39 -15.58 -4.58 -8.54
N ASN A 40 -14.47 -4.05 -9.03
CA ASN A 40 -13.40 -4.81 -9.65
C ASN A 40 -12.06 -4.42 -9.02
N PHE A 41 -11.23 -5.40 -8.66
CA PHE A 41 -9.89 -5.14 -8.16
C PHE A 41 -8.85 -5.19 -9.29
N VAL A 42 -8.00 -4.17 -9.32
CA VAL A 42 -6.86 -4.09 -10.25
C VAL A 42 -5.58 -4.14 -9.45
N VAL A 43 -4.75 -5.16 -9.69
CA VAL A 43 -3.45 -5.30 -9.02
C VAL A 43 -2.40 -4.49 -9.76
N VAL A 44 -1.71 -3.57 -9.08
CA VAL A 44 -0.59 -2.83 -9.66
C VAL A 44 0.71 -3.35 -9.07
N SER A 45 1.64 -3.79 -9.92
CA SER A 45 2.91 -4.40 -9.49
C SER A 45 4.09 -3.92 -10.35
N ILE A 46 5.30 -4.28 -9.96
CA ILE A 46 6.52 -4.03 -10.75
C ILE A 46 7.12 -5.36 -11.20
N PRO A 47 7.89 -5.41 -12.31
CA PRO A 47 8.39 -6.66 -12.87
C PRO A 47 9.63 -7.20 -12.11
N THR A 48 9.49 -7.43 -10.80
CA THR A 48 10.52 -8.08 -9.98
C THR A 48 10.02 -9.39 -9.40
N ARG A 49 10.91 -10.34 -9.14
CA ARG A 49 10.54 -11.67 -8.60
C ARG A 49 9.76 -11.56 -7.28
N LEU A 50 10.18 -10.65 -6.40
CA LEU A 50 9.50 -10.45 -5.11
C LEU A 50 8.09 -9.90 -5.31
N SER A 51 7.95 -8.84 -6.13
CA SER A 51 6.65 -8.22 -6.41
C SER A 51 5.68 -9.17 -7.11
N VAL A 52 6.17 -10.02 -8.02
CA VAL A 52 5.34 -11.06 -8.66
C VAL A 52 4.84 -12.09 -7.64
N ASN A 53 5.71 -12.54 -6.73
CA ASN A 53 5.30 -13.50 -5.70
C ASN A 53 4.29 -12.89 -4.73
N GLU A 54 4.47 -11.63 -4.35
CA GLU A 54 3.55 -10.92 -3.48
C GLU A 54 2.19 -10.69 -4.16
N SER A 55 2.18 -10.26 -5.43
CA SER A 55 0.95 -10.11 -6.20
C SER A 55 0.19 -11.44 -6.34
N LYS A 56 0.89 -12.58 -6.51
CA LYS A 56 0.24 -13.90 -6.53
C LYS A 56 -0.46 -14.23 -5.21
N ARG A 57 0.20 -13.96 -4.08
CA ARG A 57 -0.41 -14.17 -2.75
C ARG A 57 -1.64 -13.29 -2.55
N LEU A 58 -1.54 -12.01 -2.90
CA LEU A 58 -2.68 -11.08 -2.84
C LEU A 58 -3.85 -11.58 -3.69
N ILE A 59 -3.61 -11.99 -4.93
CA ILE A 59 -4.67 -12.49 -5.82
C ILE A 59 -5.34 -13.73 -5.22
N GLN A 60 -4.56 -14.65 -4.67
CA GLN A 60 -5.08 -15.84 -4.02
C GLN A 60 -5.97 -15.49 -2.81
N GLU A 61 -5.51 -14.59 -1.93
CA GLU A 61 -6.27 -14.16 -0.75
C GLU A 61 -7.58 -13.45 -1.11
N LEU A 62 -7.58 -12.64 -2.18
CA LEU A 62 -8.79 -11.97 -2.68
C LEU A 62 -9.78 -13.00 -3.26
N GLN A 63 -9.28 -13.97 -4.02
CA GLN A 63 -10.11 -15.04 -4.57
C GLN A 63 -10.73 -15.91 -3.47
N GLU A 64 -10.00 -16.22 -2.39
CA GLU A 64 -10.51 -16.94 -1.22
C GLU A 64 -11.63 -16.18 -0.47
N GLN A 65 -11.75 -14.87 -0.69
CA GLN A 65 -12.78 -14.01 -0.12
C GLN A 65 -13.91 -13.65 -1.10
N ASP A 66 -13.99 -14.33 -2.24
CA ASP A 66 -14.93 -14.06 -3.33
C ASP A 66 -14.84 -12.63 -3.87
N ILE A 67 -13.63 -12.04 -3.86
CA ILE A 67 -13.36 -10.72 -4.42
C ILE A 67 -12.76 -10.89 -5.82
N SER A 68 -13.42 -10.30 -6.81
CA SER A 68 -13.01 -10.41 -8.22
C SER A 68 -11.80 -9.54 -8.53
N VAL A 69 -10.75 -10.17 -9.08
CA VAL A 69 -9.58 -9.51 -9.66
C VAL A 69 -9.56 -9.84 -11.14
N THR A 70 -9.85 -8.87 -12.00
CA THR A 70 -9.87 -9.11 -13.45
C THR A 70 -8.64 -8.57 -14.18
N ASP A 71 -7.95 -7.60 -13.59
CA ASP A 71 -6.85 -6.89 -14.24
C ASP A 71 -5.59 -6.84 -13.38
N ILE A 72 -4.44 -6.87 -14.07
CA ILE A 72 -3.12 -6.57 -13.49
C ILE A 72 -2.40 -5.53 -14.35
N VAL A 73 -1.86 -4.50 -13.69
CA VAL A 73 -1.02 -3.48 -14.31
C VAL A 73 0.41 -3.68 -13.85
N VAL A 74 1.31 -3.93 -14.81
CA VAL A 74 2.75 -4.00 -14.52
C VAL A 74 3.37 -2.62 -14.81
N ASN A 75 3.69 -1.91 -13.74
CA ASN A 75 4.30 -0.58 -13.77
C ASN A 75 5.84 -0.66 -13.76
N GLN A 76 6.51 0.44 -14.10
CA GLN A 76 7.97 0.60 -14.09
C GLN A 76 8.70 -0.38 -15.01
N CYS A 77 8.07 -0.78 -16.11
CA CYS A 77 8.70 -1.54 -17.18
C CYS A 77 9.73 -0.67 -17.92
N ILE A 78 10.83 -1.29 -18.34
CA ILE A 78 11.89 -0.64 -19.13
C ILE A 78 11.76 -1.16 -20.56
N GLY A 79 11.36 -0.29 -21.49
CA GLY A 79 11.06 -0.65 -22.88
C GLY A 79 9.69 -1.32 -23.07
N GLY A 80 9.10 -1.14 -24.24
CA GLY A 80 7.90 -1.88 -24.68
C GLY A 80 8.21 -3.16 -25.47
N VAL A 81 7.20 -4.01 -25.68
CA VAL A 81 7.29 -5.23 -26.50
C VAL A 81 7.78 -4.95 -27.93
N ASN A 82 7.58 -3.73 -28.41
CA ASN A 82 7.93 -3.28 -29.76
C ASN A 82 9.10 -2.28 -29.81
N ASP A 83 9.74 -1.98 -28.68
CA ASP A 83 10.86 -1.02 -28.68
C ASP A 83 12.17 -1.70 -29.06
N SER A 84 12.84 -1.14 -30.05
CA SER A 84 14.22 -1.49 -30.42
C SER A 84 15.19 -0.93 -29.37
N SER A 85 15.22 -1.61 -28.23
CA SER A 85 16.12 -1.68 -27.06
C SER A 85 17.18 -0.61 -26.72
N ALA A 86 17.70 0.23 -27.62
CA ALA A 86 18.85 1.08 -27.32
C ALA A 86 18.46 2.41 -26.64
N ASP A 87 17.61 3.22 -27.27
CA ASP A 87 17.37 4.61 -26.81
C ASP A 87 16.57 4.70 -25.51
N ALA A 88 15.56 3.83 -25.35
CA ALA A 88 14.77 3.75 -24.12
C ALA A 88 15.63 3.34 -22.91
N MET A 89 16.59 2.44 -23.13
CA MET A 89 17.50 1.95 -22.10
C MET A 89 18.51 3.02 -21.68
N VAL A 90 19.05 3.79 -22.64
CA VAL A 90 19.94 4.93 -22.36
C VAL A 90 19.20 5.99 -21.52
N GLY A 91 18.01 6.40 -21.94
CA GLY A 91 17.22 7.38 -21.21
C GLY A 91 16.83 6.88 -19.80
N TYR A 92 16.51 5.60 -19.64
CA TYR A 92 16.28 5.01 -18.32
C TYR A 92 17.53 5.07 -17.44
N TYR A 93 18.68 4.65 -17.98
CA TYR A 93 19.95 4.64 -17.25
C TYR A 93 20.31 6.03 -16.74
N ASP A 94 20.21 7.05 -17.59
CA ASP A 94 20.57 8.43 -17.22
C ASP A 94 19.65 8.99 -16.14
N ARG A 95 18.33 8.74 -16.24
CA ARG A 95 17.36 9.11 -15.21
C ARG A 95 17.64 8.39 -13.90
N ARG A 96 17.92 7.07 -13.96
CA ARG A 96 18.19 6.26 -12.78
C ARG A 96 19.45 6.72 -12.06
N LYS A 97 20.53 6.99 -12.81
CA LYS A 97 21.80 7.50 -12.29
C LYS A 97 21.63 8.88 -11.67
N SER A 98 20.95 9.80 -12.34
CA SER A 98 20.70 11.16 -11.83
C SER A 98 19.90 11.12 -10.51
N GLY A 99 18.87 10.28 -10.44
CA GLY A 99 18.10 10.08 -9.22
C GLY A 99 18.92 9.49 -8.07
N GLN A 100 19.81 8.52 -8.35
CA GLN A 100 20.71 7.96 -7.34
C GLN A 100 21.67 9.02 -6.79
N MET A 101 22.29 9.82 -7.67
CA MET A 101 23.25 10.85 -7.24
C MET A 101 22.61 11.88 -6.32
N LYS A 102 21.36 12.28 -6.60
CA LYS A 102 20.60 13.18 -5.72
C LYS A 102 20.47 12.62 -4.30
N TRP A 103 20.05 11.37 -4.16
CA TRP A 103 19.85 10.76 -2.84
C TRP A 103 21.15 10.42 -2.13
N ILE A 104 22.21 10.11 -2.88
CA ILE A 104 23.55 9.92 -2.31
C ILE A 104 24.06 11.23 -1.70
N ASP A 105 23.90 12.36 -2.39
CA ASP A 105 24.26 13.68 -1.87
C ASP A 105 23.45 14.02 -0.59
N GLU A 106 22.16 13.70 -0.57
CA GLU A 106 21.32 13.91 0.60
C GLU A 106 21.76 13.07 1.80
N LEU A 107 22.10 11.80 1.58
CA LEU A 107 22.67 10.94 2.63
C LEU A 107 24.02 11.46 3.14
N GLN A 108 24.89 11.94 2.25
CA GLN A 108 26.17 12.52 2.65
C GLN A 108 25.97 13.76 3.54
N LYS A 109 25.01 14.63 3.21
CA LYS A 109 24.64 15.77 4.06
C LYS A 109 24.16 15.30 5.44
N SER A 110 23.24 14.33 5.50
CA SER A 110 22.77 13.80 6.78
C SER A 110 23.90 13.22 7.64
N VAL A 111 24.85 12.51 7.03
CA VAL A 111 26.02 11.97 7.76
C VAL A 111 26.90 13.11 8.29
N ASN A 112 27.14 14.15 7.48
CA ASN A 112 27.93 15.31 7.89
C ASN A 112 27.25 16.09 9.02
N ASP A 113 25.93 16.27 8.98
CA ASP A 113 25.15 16.96 10.01
C ASP A 113 25.27 16.24 11.36
N VAL A 114 25.11 14.91 11.36
CA VAL A 114 25.30 14.08 12.57
C VAL A 114 26.74 14.17 13.07
N SER A 115 27.72 14.03 12.17
CA SER A 115 29.15 14.06 12.55
C SER A 115 29.61 15.43 13.04
N ALA A 116 28.93 16.51 12.64
CA ALA A 116 29.22 17.87 13.07
C ALA A 116 28.49 18.27 14.37
N SER A 117 27.47 17.50 14.78
CA SER A 117 26.67 17.77 15.98
C SER A 117 27.50 17.70 17.27
N ASP A 118 27.13 18.52 18.25
CA ASP A 118 27.79 18.61 19.55
C ASP A 118 27.63 17.34 20.40
N GLU A 119 26.71 16.45 20.03
CA GLU A 119 26.46 15.17 20.71
C GLU A 119 27.44 14.07 20.25
N TYR A 120 28.09 14.26 19.10
CA TYR A 120 29.06 13.33 18.50
C TYR A 120 30.50 13.87 18.45
N LYS A 121 30.75 15.13 18.85
CA LYS A 121 32.08 15.70 19.09
C LYS A 121 32.51 15.51 20.54
#